data_AF-A0A2D9QAU9-F1
#
_entry.id   AF-A0A2D9QAU9-F1
#
_cell.length_a   1.000
_cell.length_b   1.000
_cell.length_c   1.000
_cell.angle_alpha   90.00
_cell.angle_beta   90.00
_cell.angle_gamma   90.00
#
_symmetry.space_group_name_H-M   'P 1'
#
loop_
_entity.id
_entity.type
_entity.pdbx_description
1 polymer ?
#
loop_
_entity_poly.entity_id
_entity_poly.type
_entity_poly.pdbx_seq_one_letter_code
_entity_poly.pdbx_strand_id
1 'polypeptide(L)'
;MKKLLHLLIFISGNFLFAQVGIGTDMPNPSTQLEVKSTDRGILIPQVPLNSITDQTTITAGNIESLLVYNVSTTATITPGYYYWYQDKWNRFLTDLPNYIVYWDVINNQFTYIDEHGDTIIIDISDLETLTFLGMNADGHTLEYTDEDGVVTSIDIAQIIDNFETLTTIVDNGDGTF
;
A
#
# COMPACT_ATOMS: atom_id res chain seq x y z
N MET A 1 25.38 -62.12 25.74
CA MET A 1 24.11 -61.34 25.62
C MET A 1 24.31 -59.85 25.87
N LYS A 2 24.96 -59.40 26.96
CA LYS A 2 25.15 -57.96 27.24
C LYS A 2 25.87 -57.19 26.12
N LYS A 3 26.91 -57.76 25.49
CA LYS A 3 27.63 -57.13 24.36
C LYS A 3 26.79 -56.98 23.08
N LEU A 4 25.84 -57.88 22.85
CA LEU A 4 24.93 -57.81 21.70
C LEU A 4 23.86 -56.72 21.88
N LEU A 5 23.44 -56.47 23.13
CA LEU A 5 22.47 -55.42 23.48
C LEU A 5 23.02 -54.01 23.20
N HIS A 6 24.32 -53.78 23.45
CA HIS A 6 24.96 -52.47 23.18
C HIS A 6 25.10 -52.20 21.68
N LEU A 7 25.32 -53.25 20.88
CA LEU A 7 25.37 -53.15 19.42
C LEU A 7 23.97 -52.87 18.82
N LEU A 8 22.92 -53.45 19.40
CA LEU A 8 21.53 -53.25 18.97
C LEU A 8 21.05 -51.81 19.19
N ILE A 9 21.48 -51.17 20.30
CA ILE A 9 21.16 -49.77 20.63
C ILE A 9 21.91 -48.79 19.72
N PHE A 10 23.09 -49.16 19.22
CA PHE A 10 23.87 -48.32 18.29
C PHE A 10 23.28 -48.27 16.87
N ILE A 11 22.43 -49.25 16.52
CA ILE A 11 21.86 -49.42 15.17
C ILE A 11 20.38 -48.95 15.12
N SER A 12 19.72 -48.74 16.26
CA SER A 12 18.36 -48.23 16.31
C SER A 12 18.30 -46.72 16.05
N GLY A 13 18.43 -46.35 14.77
CA GLY A 13 17.70 -45.25 14.14
C GLY A 13 17.91 -43.85 14.72
N ASN A 14 19.05 -43.24 14.42
CA ASN A 14 19.12 -41.78 14.37
C ASN A 14 18.82 -41.36 12.92
N PHE A 15 17.62 -40.84 12.65
CA PHE A 15 17.37 -40.10 11.42
C PHE A 15 18.11 -38.77 11.54
N LEU A 16 19.31 -38.69 10.96
CA LEU A 16 20.05 -37.45 10.86
C LEU A 16 19.44 -36.63 9.71
N PHE A 17 18.71 -35.56 10.04
CA PHE A 17 18.30 -34.57 9.05
C PHE A 17 19.49 -33.67 8.74
N ALA A 18 20.00 -33.72 7.51
CA ALA A 18 21.07 -32.85 7.06
C ALA A 18 20.47 -31.57 6.45
N GLN A 19 20.93 -30.42 6.94
CA GLN A 19 20.74 -29.12 6.30
C GLN A 19 21.56 -29.03 5.01
N VAL A 20 21.05 -28.38 3.96
CA VAL A 20 21.74 -28.28 2.68
C VAL A 20 22.63 -27.04 2.68
N GLY A 21 23.94 -27.24 2.72
CA GLY A 21 24.94 -26.20 2.48
C GLY A 21 25.48 -26.28 1.06
N ILE A 22 25.53 -25.16 0.35
CA ILE A 22 26.27 -25.03 -0.90
C ILE A 22 27.36 -23.99 -0.69
N GLY A 23 28.62 -24.42 -0.71
CA GLY A 23 29.78 -23.55 -0.45
C GLY A 23 30.06 -23.28 1.04
N THR A 24 29.46 -24.06 1.94
CA THR A 24 29.78 -24.05 3.38
C THR A 24 29.62 -25.45 3.97
N ASP A 25 30.58 -25.89 4.79
CA ASP A 25 30.57 -27.20 5.47
C ASP A 25 29.80 -27.18 6.79
N MET A 26 29.47 -25.98 7.29
CA MET A 26 28.71 -25.78 8.51
C MET A 26 27.61 -24.74 8.25
N PRO A 27 26.49 -25.16 7.61
CA PRO A 27 25.36 -24.26 7.41
C PRO A 27 24.78 -23.76 8.73
N ASN A 28 24.12 -22.62 8.70
CA ASN A 28 23.43 -22.10 9.87
C ASN A 28 22.25 -23.03 10.24
N PRO A 29 22.14 -23.49 11.51
CA PRO A 29 21.04 -24.37 11.95
C PRO A 29 19.62 -23.83 11.71
N SER A 30 19.46 -22.52 11.50
CA SER A 30 18.19 -21.88 11.17
C SER A 30 17.85 -21.89 9.67
N THR A 31 18.65 -22.56 8.83
CA THR A 31 18.48 -22.57 7.38
C THR A 31 18.25 -23.99 6.84
N GLN A 32 17.23 -24.13 5.99
CA GLN A 32 17.01 -25.39 5.27
C GLN A 32 17.94 -25.52 4.04
N LEU A 33 18.33 -24.37 3.48
CA LEU A 33 19.31 -24.21 2.40
C LEU A 33 20.13 -22.94 2.65
N GLU A 34 21.45 -23.06 2.74
CA GLU A 34 22.39 -21.93 2.73
C GLU A 34 23.29 -22.03 1.51
N VAL A 35 23.38 -20.94 0.74
CA VAL A 35 24.32 -20.83 -0.39
C VAL A 35 25.31 -19.72 -0.07
N LYS A 36 26.58 -20.09 0.09
CA LYS A 36 27.67 -19.18 0.44
C LYS A 36 28.71 -19.15 -0.67
N SER A 37 28.98 -17.98 -1.22
CA SER A 37 30.03 -17.73 -2.22
C SER A 37 30.45 -16.26 -2.16
N THR A 38 31.70 -15.97 -2.54
CA THR A 38 32.24 -14.60 -2.62
C THR A 38 32.12 -14.00 -4.02
N ASP A 39 31.84 -14.82 -5.03
CA ASP A 39 31.98 -14.47 -6.45
C ASP A 39 30.94 -15.13 -7.36
N ARG A 40 30.00 -15.92 -6.82
CA ARG A 40 28.95 -16.61 -7.57
C ARG A 40 27.58 -16.39 -6.92
N GLY A 41 26.54 -16.33 -7.76
CA GLY A 41 25.15 -16.24 -7.33
C GLY A 41 24.36 -17.52 -7.59
N ILE A 42 23.05 -17.45 -7.33
CA ILE A 42 22.09 -18.51 -7.67
C ILE A 42 21.40 -18.11 -8.98
N LEU A 43 21.45 -19.00 -9.99
CA LEU A 43 20.62 -18.84 -11.18
C LEU A 43 19.22 -19.40 -10.88
N ILE A 44 18.26 -18.49 -10.71
CA ILE A 44 16.84 -18.86 -10.57
C ILE A 44 16.33 -19.39 -11.92
N PRO A 45 15.46 -20.43 -11.93
CA PRO A 45 14.91 -20.99 -13.17
C PRO A 45 14.33 -19.91 -14.10
N GLN A 46 14.84 -19.87 -15.33
CA GLN A 46 14.38 -18.97 -16.37
C GLN A 46 13.22 -19.62 -17.12
N VAL A 47 12.00 -19.10 -16.95
CA VAL A 47 10.77 -19.71 -17.48
C VAL A 47 10.03 -18.72 -18.39
N PRO A 48 9.48 -19.16 -19.54
CA PRO A 48 8.73 -18.30 -20.42
C PRO A 48 7.25 -18.26 -20.00
N LEU A 49 6.90 -17.43 -19.01
CA LEU A 49 5.50 -17.30 -18.60
C LEU A 49 4.66 -16.71 -19.75
N ASN A 50 3.38 -17.10 -19.81
CA ASN A 50 2.46 -16.63 -20.85
C ASN A 50 1.61 -15.43 -20.39
N SER A 51 1.31 -15.34 -19.08
CA SER A 51 0.52 -14.27 -18.49
C SER A 51 0.72 -14.21 -16.96
N ILE A 52 0.11 -13.22 -16.30
CA ILE A 52 0.09 -13.13 -14.83
C ILE A 52 -0.68 -14.26 -14.14
N THR A 53 -1.53 -15.01 -14.85
CA THR A 53 -2.31 -16.13 -14.31
C THR A 53 -1.90 -17.48 -14.90
N ASP A 54 -0.71 -17.54 -15.52
CA ASP A 54 -0.22 -18.76 -16.15
C ASP A 54 0.01 -19.90 -15.15
N GLN A 55 -0.82 -20.95 -15.26
CA GLN A 55 -0.70 -22.19 -14.47
C GLN A 55 -0.16 -23.37 -15.30
N THR A 56 0.17 -23.14 -16.57
CA THR A 56 0.52 -24.21 -17.53
C THR A 56 2.01 -24.37 -17.74
N THR A 57 2.77 -23.27 -17.65
CA THR A 57 4.22 -23.29 -17.83
C THR A 57 4.92 -24.15 -16.77
N ILE A 58 4.42 -24.11 -15.53
CA ILE A 58 4.87 -25.01 -14.47
C ILE A 58 3.95 -26.23 -14.46
N THR A 59 4.38 -27.30 -15.11
CA THR A 59 3.55 -28.49 -15.36
C THR A 59 3.11 -29.25 -14.10
N ALA A 60 3.85 -29.11 -12.99
CA ALA A 60 3.50 -29.69 -11.70
C ALA A 60 2.48 -28.84 -10.90
N GLY A 61 2.04 -27.71 -11.45
CA GLY A 61 1.21 -26.72 -10.77
C GLY A 61 2.04 -25.69 -10.01
N ASN A 62 1.47 -24.50 -9.85
CA ASN A 62 2.08 -23.42 -9.09
C ASN A 62 1.77 -23.60 -7.59
N ILE A 63 2.75 -23.35 -6.73
CA ILE A 63 2.62 -23.37 -5.28
C ILE A 63 2.98 -21.99 -4.74
N GLU A 64 2.31 -21.56 -3.68
CA GLU A 64 2.62 -20.31 -2.98
C GLU A 64 4.12 -20.17 -2.68
N SER A 65 4.67 -18.98 -2.95
CA SER A 65 6.10 -18.67 -2.83
C SER A 65 7.03 -19.32 -3.86
N LEU A 66 6.50 -19.98 -4.90
CA LEU A 66 7.32 -20.49 -6.00
C LEU A 66 7.98 -19.33 -6.75
N LEU A 67 9.33 -19.30 -6.79
CA LEU A 67 10.13 -18.23 -7.38
C LEU A 67 10.71 -18.64 -8.74
N VAL A 68 10.56 -17.76 -9.74
CA VAL A 68 11.10 -17.94 -11.10
C VAL A 68 11.60 -16.61 -11.68
N TYR A 69 12.43 -16.67 -12.71
CA TYR A 69 12.74 -15.52 -13.56
C TYR A 69 11.97 -15.65 -14.88
N ASN A 70 11.03 -14.77 -15.13
CA ASN A 70 10.31 -14.72 -16.40
C ASN A 70 11.22 -14.17 -17.51
N VAL A 71 11.22 -14.82 -18.68
CA VAL A 71 11.95 -14.35 -19.88
C VAL A 71 11.04 -13.84 -20.99
N SER A 72 9.73 -14.03 -20.88
CA SER A 72 8.76 -13.61 -21.89
C SER A 72 8.35 -12.15 -21.71
N THR A 73 7.98 -11.52 -22.82
CA THR A 73 7.28 -10.23 -22.84
C THR A 73 5.89 -10.43 -23.43
N THR A 74 4.86 -10.04 -22.71
CA THR A 74 3.48 -9.99 -23.19
C THR A 74 2.83 -8.67 -22.76
N ALA A 75 1.52 -8.51 -23.00
CA ALA A 75 0.80 -7.31 -22.56
C ALA A 75 0.76 -7.14 -21.03
N THR A 76 0.89 -8.21 -20.26
CA THR A 76 0.71 -8.18 -18.79
C THR A 76 1.97 -8.56 -18.00
N ILE A 77 3.00 -9.08 -18.67
CA ILE A 77 4.26 -9.50 -18.03
C ILE A 77 5.45 -9.05 -18.86
N THR A 78 6.53 -8.74 -18.18
CA THR A 78 7.84 -8.44 -18.77
C THR A 78 8.91 -9.29 -18.08
N PRO A 79 10.11 -9.41 -18.66
CA PRO A 79 11.20 -10.13 -18.02
C PRO A 79 11.52 -9.61 -16.61
N GLY A 80 11.84 -10.53 -15.68
CA GLY A 80 12.12 -10.20 -14.29
C GLY A 80 11.82 -11.34 -13.31
N TYR A 81 12.04 -11.11 -12.03
CA TYR A 81 11.73 -12.08 -10.96
C TYR A 81 10.24 -12.06 -10.62
N TYR A 82 9.62 -13.23 -10.55
CA TYR A 82 8.23 -13.41 -10.17
C TYR A 82 8.09 -14.52 -9.13
N TYR A 83 7.13 -14.35 -8.23
CA TYR A 83 6.71 -15.39 -7.30
C TYR A 83 5.20 -15.64 -7.39
N TRP A 84 4.78 -16.88 -7.21
CA TRP A 84 3.37 -17.23 -7.18
C TRP A 84 2.75 -16.87 -5.84
N TYR A 85 1.68 -16.07 -5.85
CA TYR A 85 0.92 -15.73 -4.65
C TYR A 85 -0.52 -15.33 -4.99
N GLN A 86 -1.50 -15.93 -4.32
CA GLN A 86 -2.94 -15.67 -4.52
C GLN A 86 -3.36 -15.81 -5.99
N ASP A 87 -3.10 -16.98 -6.56
CA ASP A 87 -3.50 -17.36 -7.93
C ASP A 87 -2.92 -16.50 -9.07
N LYS A 88 -1.83 -15.78 -8.80
CA LYS A 88 -1.14 -14.95 -9.80
C LYS A 88 0.37 -14.90 -9.59
N TRP A 89 1.08 -14.65 -10.68
CA TRP A 89 2.49 -14.30 -10.68
C TRP A 89 2.66 -12.84 -10.30
N ASN A 90 3.26 -12.60 -9.14
CA ASN A 90 3.59 -11.28 -8.63
C ASN A 90 5.04 -10.98 -8.98
N ARG A 91 5.28 -9.87 -9.68
CA ARG A 91 6.64 -9.42 -9.97
C ARG A 91 7.29 -8.92 -8.68
N PHE A 92 8.53 -9.32 -8.42
CA PHE A 92 9.34 -8.66 -7.40
C PHE A 92 9.58 -7.23 -7.88
N LEU A 93 8.97 -6.25 -7.19
CA LEU A 93 9.01 -4.85 -7.60
C LEU A 93 10.48 -4.41 -7.70
N THR A 94 10.85 -3.87 -8.86
CA THR A 94 12.15 -3.23 -9.10
C THR A 94 11.97 -1.76 -9.44
N ASP A 95 10.84 -1.42 -10.06
CA ASP A 95 10.38 -0.05 -10.25
C ASP A 95 9.05 0.11 -9.52
N LEU A 96 9.05 0.94 -8.48
CA LEU A 96 7.83 1.66 -8.12
C LEU A 96 7.43 2.44 -9.39
N PRO A 97 6.18 2.37 -9.88
CA PRO A 97 5.76 3.22 -11.00
C PRO A 97 6.25 4.65 -10.79
N ASN A 98 6.74 5.30 -11.86
CA ASN A 98 7.31 6.66 -11.88
C ASN A 98 6.37 7.77 -11.37
N TYR A 99 5.24 7.44 -10.75
CA TYR A 99 4.18 8.34 -10.32
C TYR A 99 3.50 7.86 -9.03
N ILE A 100 4.23 7.25 -8.09
CA ILE A 100 3.64 6.91 -6.79
C ILE A 100 3.58 8.16 -5.93
N VAL A 101 2.36 8.61 -5.63
CA VAL A 101 2.11 9.32 -4.38
C VAL A 101 2.11 8.27 -3.27
N TYR A 102 3.09 8.33 -2.38
CA TYR A 102 3.14 7.48 -1.19
C TYR A 102 3.09 8.32 0.07
N TRP A 103 2.65 7.67 1.15
CA TRP A 103 2.74 8.23 2.48
C TRP A 103 4.15 7.99 3.03
N ASP A 104 4.91 9.06 3.22
CA ASP A 104 6.18 9.03 3.92
C ASP A 104 5.90 8.98 5.42
N VAL A 105 6.00 7.78 6.00
CA VAL A 105 5.74 7.52 7.43
C VAL A 105 6.73 8.25 8.32
N ILE A 106 7.96 8.50 7.85
CA ILE A 106 9.03 9.12 8.66
C ILE A 106 8.77 10.61 8.79
N ASN A 107 8.42 11.26 7.67
CA ASN A 107 8.20 12.70 7.61
C ASN A 107 6.72 13.10 7.76
N ASN A 108 5.82 12.12 7.86
CA ASN A 108 4.38 12.31 8.04
C ASN A 108 3.75 13.20 6.95
N GLN A 109 4.04 12.90 5.68
CA GLN A 109 3.61 13.69 4.53
C GLN A 109 3.32 12.82 3.31
N PHE A 110 2.52 13.35 2.37
CA PHE A 110 2.39 12.75 1.05
C PHE A 110 3.54 13.19 0.16
N THR A 111 4.17 12.21 -0.49
CA THR A 111 5.34 12.42 -1.32
C THR A 111 5.11 11.81 -2.69
N TYR A 112 5.42 12.58 -3.71
CA TYR A 112 5.48 12.14 -5.10
C TYR A 112 6.94 12.06 -5.55
N ILE A 113 7.29 11.05 -6.34
CA ILE A 113 8.58 10.95 -7.01
C ILE A 113 8.30 11.05 -8.50
N ASP A 114 8.98 11.97 -9.19
CA ASP A 114 8.82 12.18 -10.63
C ASP A 114 9.59 11.17 -11.49
N GLU A 115 9.51 11.31 -12.81
CA GLU A 115 10.22 10.42 -13.74
C GLU A 115 11.75 10.53 -13.71
N HIS A 116 12.30 11.56 -13.06
CA HIS A 116 13.73 11.77 -12.86
C HIS A 116 14.21 11.30 -11.48
N GLY A 117 13.29 10.88 -10.61
CA GLY A 117 13.58 10.47 -9.23
C GLY A 117 13.56 11.62 -8.23
N ASP A 118 13.14 12.81 -8.66
CA ASP A 118 13.04 13.98 -7.79
C ASP A 118 11.79 13.92 -6.92
N THR A 119 11.96 14.26 -5.64
CA THR A 119 10.92 14.20 -4.64
C THR A 119 10.15 15.51 -4.57
N ILE A 120 8.83 15.45 -4.72
CA ILE A 120 7.91 16.56 -4.53
C ILE A 120 7.02 16.26 -3.32
N ILE A 121 7.00 17.16 -2.35
CA ILE A 121 6.06 17.10 -1.23
C ILE A 121 4.71 17.59 -1.73
N ILE A 122 3.69 16.75 -1.57
CA ILE A 122 2.31 17.16 -1.80
C ILE A 122 1.83 17.73 -0.47
N ASP A 123 1.90 19.05 -0.37
CA ASP A 123 1.36 19.77 0.77
C ASP A 123 -0.17 19.75 0.71
N ILE A 124 -0.78 19.33 1.80
CA ILE A 124 -2.23 19.31 1.99
C ILE A 124 -2.62 20.06 3.27
N SER A 125 -1.71 20.87 3.83
CA SER A 125 -1.99 21.73 4.97
C SER A 125 -3.19 22.64 4.73
N ASP A 126 -3.32 23.15 3.50
CA ASP A 126 -4.32 24.14 3.10
C ASP A 126 -5.66 23.51 2.67
N LEU A 127 -5.83 22.18 2.82
CA LEU A 127 -7.10 21.53 2.54
C LEU A 127 -8.06 21.72 3.73
N GLU A 128 -8.86 22.77 3.65
CA GLU A 128 -9.85 23.07 4.69
C GLU A 128 -11.06 22.14 4.64
N THR A 129 -11.47 21.67 5.82
CA THR A 129 -12.80 21.11 6.02
C THR A 129 -13.55 21.96 7.03
N LEU A 130 -14.63 22.62 6.58
CA LEU A 130 -15.58 23.29 7.48
C LEU A 130 -16.07 22.30 8.53
N THR A 131 -15.62 22.48 9.78
CA THR A 131 -15.86 21.51 10.85
C THR A 131 -17.26 21.67 11.43
N PHE A 132 -17.79 22.90 11.51
CA PHE A 132 -19.15 23.19 11.97
C PHE A 132 -19.59 24.60 11.53
N LEU A 133 -20.83 24.73 11.06
CA LEU A 133 -21.52 26.01 10.86
C LEU A 133 -22.76 26.00 11.76
N GLY A 134 -22.88 26.97 12.68
CA GLY A 134 -24.00 27.00 13.62
C GLY A 134 -24.42 28.40 14.02
N MET A 135 -25.63 28.48 14.56
CA MET A 135 -26.17 29.71 15.13
C MET A 135 -25.44 30.04 16.43
N ASN A 136 -24.97 31.28 16.54
CA ASN A 136 -24.42 31.81 17.76
C ASN A 136 -25.52 31.99 18.82
N ALA A 137 -25.13 32.16 20.08
CA ALA A 137 -26.05 32.37 21.20
C ALA A 137 -26.87 33.66 21.08
N ASP A 138 -26.45 34.60 20.23
CA ASP A 138 -27.19 35.81 19.90
C ASP A 138 -28.46 35.56 19.04
N GLY A 139 -28.57 34.37 18.42
CA GLY A 139 -29.69 33.95 17.59
C GLY A 139 -29.77 34.60 16.20
N HIS A 140 -28.77 35.39 15.78
CA HIS A 140 -28.80 36.14 14.52
C HIS A 140 -27.48 36.07 13.75
N THR A 141 -26.38 35.58 14.33
CA THR A 141 -25.14 35.32 13.62
C THR A 141 -24.93 33.82 13.40
N LEU A 142 -24.55 33.44 12.18
CA LEU A 142 -23.97 32.12 11.93
C LEU A 142 -22.47 32.23 12.06
N GLU A 143 -21.85 31.35 12.83
CA GLU A 143 -20.41 31.32 13.01
C GLU A 143 -19.85 29.96 12.58
N TYR A 144 -18.68 30.02 11.96
CA TYR A 144 -17.77 28.89 11.90
C TYR A 144 -16.38 29.35 12.36
N THR A 145 -15.61 28.41 12.89
CA THR A 145 -14.21 28.61 13.26
C THR A 145 -13.36 27.75 12.34
N ASP A 146 -12.34 28.34 11.73
CA ASP A 146 -11.36 27.60 10.95
C ASP A 146 -10.31 26.90 11.84
N GLU A 147 -9.41 26.15 11.21
CA GLU A 147 -8.30 25.41 11.78
C GLU A 147 -7.24 26.28 12.46
N ASP A 148 -7.13 27.55 12.04
CA ASP A 148 -6.30 28.56 12.69
C ASP A 148 -7.00 29.20 13.91
N GLY A 149 -8.26 28.83 14.18
CA GLY A 149 -9.04 29.34 15.29
C GLY A 149 -9.68 30.71 15.03
N VAL A 150 -9.70 31.17 13.78
CA VAL A 150 -10.34 32.42 13.37
C VAL A 150 -11.83 32.19 13.21
N VAL A 151 -12.61 33.05 13.87
CA VAL A 151 -14.07 33.01 13.79
C VAL A 151 -14.53 33.87 12.62
N THR A 152 -15.28 33.27 11.70
CA THR A 152 -16.01 33.99 10.68
C THR A 152 -17.48 34.08 11.09
N SER A 153 -17.96 35.30 11.28
CA SER A 153 -19.35 35.58 11.65
C SER A 153 -20.12 36.13 10.44
N ILE A 154 -21.28 35.53 10.17
CA ILE A 154 -22.20 35.92 9.11
C ILE A 154 -23.46 36.46 9.79
N ASP A 155 -23.67 37.77 9.71
CA ASP A 155 -24.85 38.44 10.26
C ASP A 155 -26.07 38.22 9.36
N ILE A 156 -27.01 37.41 9.85
CA ILE A 156 -28.23 37.07 9.11
C ILE A 156 -29.15 38.29 9.00
N ALA A 157 -29.17 39.18 10.00
CA ALA A 157 -30.00 40.38 9.96
C ALA A 157 -29.52 41.33 8.85
N GLN A 158 -28.21 41.53 8.73
CA GLN A 158 -27.64 42.34 7.64
C GLN A 158 -27.94 41.73 6.26
N ILE A 159 -27.90 40.40 6.13
CA ILE A 159 -28.26 39.74 4.88
C ILE A 159 -29.74 39.96 4.56
N ILE A 160 -30.62 39.78 5.54
CA ILE A 160 -32.06 40.01 5.36
C ILE A 160 -32.31 41.45 4.92
N ASP A 161 -31.75 42.45 5.60
CA ASP A 161 -31.93 43.87 5.25
C ASP A 161 -31.46 44.19 3.83
N ASN A 162 -30.34 43.60 3.38
CA ASN A 162 -29.81 43.82 2.03
C ASN A 162 -30.71 43.25 0.92
N PHE A 163 -31.56 42.25 1.24
CA PHE A 163 -32.42 41.56 0.28
C PHE A 163 -33.90 41.70 0.58
N GLU A 164 -34.28 42.44 1.62
CA GLU A 164 -35.67 42.72 1.93
C GLU A 164 -36.22 43.74 0.92
N THR A 165 -37.25 43.33 0.17
CA THR A 165 -38.05 44.25 -0.63
C THR A 165 -39.28 44.66 0.15
N LEU A 166 -39.32 45.92 0.58
CA LEU A 166 -40.49 46.49 1.24
C LEU A 166 -41.67 46.52 0.27
N THR A 167 -42.69 45.70 0.51
CA THR A 167 -43.95 45.76 -0.23
C THR A 167 -44.90 46.69 0.51
N THR A 168 -45.10 47.91 0.00
CA THR A 168 -46.10 48.81 0.54
C THR A 168 -47.45 48.53 -0.10
N ILE A 169 -48.45 48.24 0.74
CA ILE A 169 -49.85 48.21 0.35
C ILE A 169 -50.41 49.63 0.50
N VAL A 170 -51.12 50.14 -0.51
CA VAL A 170 -51.66 51.50 -0.51
C VAL A 170 -53.18 51.41 -0.50
N ASP A 171 -53.82 52.00 0.51
CA ASP A 171 -55.28 52.08 0.56
C ASP A 171 -55.80 52.91 -0.63
N ASN A 172 -56.69 52.30 -1.44
CA ASN A 172 -57.30 52.94 -2.60
C ASN A 172 -58.44 53.90 -2.22
N GLY A 173 -58.83 53.95 -0.94
CA GLY A 173 -59.91 54.80 -0.42
C GLY A 173 -61.32 54.25 -0.70
N ASP A 174 -61.43 53.01 -1.18
CA ASP A 174 -62.69 52.34 -1.55
C ASP A 174 -62.94 51.03 -0.77
N GLY A 175 -62.13 50.76 0.26
CA GLY A 175 -62.15 49.49 1.01
C GLY A 175 -61.29 48.39 0.39
N THR A 176 -60.47 48.72 -0.61
CA THR A 176 -59.44 47.85 -1.18
C THR A 176 -58.02 48.43 -0.98
N PHE A 177 -57.02 47.63 -1.31
CA PHE A 177 -55.60 47.76 -0.97
C PHE A 177 -54.72 47.55 -2.21
#